data_AF-A0A0M9DUM7-F1
#
_entry.id   AF-A0A0M9DUM7-F1
#
_cell.length_a   1.000
_cell.length_b   1.000
_cell.length_c   1.000
_cell.angle_alpha   90.00
_cell.angle_beta   90.00
_cell.angle_gamma   90.00
#
_symmetry.space_group_name_H-M   'P 1'
#
loop_
_entity.id
_entity.type
_entity.pdbx_description
1 polymer ?
#
loop_
_entity_poly.entity_id
_entity_poly.type
_entity_poly.pdbx_seq_one_letter_code
_entity_poly.pdbx_strand_id
1 'polypeptide(L)' 'MANALSIKKWCDENISPVAWQRVVMKNLDLFRTKSLGLADLETPANTINLENELVEAVKKTIQELYKMELPVAVLA' A
#
# COMPACT_ATOMS: atom_id res chain seq x y z
N MET A 1 -7.45 4.50 9.10
CA MET A 1 -7.07 5.24 7.89
C MET A 1 -5.56 5.35 7.89
N ALA A 2 -4.89 4.89 6.84
CA ALA A 2 -3.43 4.91 6.76
C ALA A 2 -2.97 5.65 5.51
N ASN A 3 -1.89 6.41 5.61
CA ASN A 3 -1.39 7.18 4.49
C ASN A 3 -0.69 6.30 3.46
N ALA A 4 -1.10 6.37 2.19
CA ALA A 4 -0.51 5.56 1.13
C ALA A 4 0.98 5.84 0.92
N LEU A 5 1.42 7.09 1.08
CA LEU A 5 2.84 7.44 0.96
C LEU A 5 3.68 6.85 2.09
N SER A 6 3.18 6.84 3.33
CA SER A 6 3.88 6.22 4.46
C SER A 6 4.10 4.72 4.22
N ILE A 7 3.09 4.02 3.71
CA ILE A 7 3.20 2.59 3.39
C ILE A 7 4.21 2.37 2.25
N LYS A 8 4.15 3.20 1.20
CA LYS A 8 5.13 3.15 0.10
C LYS A 8 6.56 3.33 0.61
N LYS A 9 6.82 4.37 1.42
CA LYS A 9 8.14 4.62 2.00
C LYS A 9 8.64 3.44 2.81
N TRP A 10 7.78 2.86 3.65
CA TRP A 10 8.14 1.68 4.41
C TRP A 10 8.48 0.49 3.49
N CYS A 11 7.72 0.25 2.42
CA CYS A 11 8.02 -0.80 1.44
C CYS A 11 9.38 -0.57 0.75
N ASP A 12 9.67 0.68 0.38
CA ASP A 12 10.91 1.07 -0.28
C ASP A 12 12.13 0.85 0.64
N GLU A 13 12.00 1.15 1.93
CA GLU A 13 13.06 1.05 2.94
C GLU A 13 13.27 -0.38 3.49
N ASN A 14 12.21 -1.17 3.61
CA ASN A 14 12.24 -2.42 4.37
C ASN A 14 12.08 -3.68 3.51
N ILE A 15 11.62 -3.56 2.26
CA ILE A 15 11.38 -4.71 1.37
C ILE A 15 12.17 -4.55 0.07
N SER A 16 11.72 -3.64 -0.80
CA SER A 16 12.39 -3.30 -2.06
C SER A 16 11.69 -2.10 -2.71
N PRO A 17 12.38 -1.33 -3.58
CA PRO A 17 11.78 -0.21 -4.30
C PRO A 17 10.57 -0.56 -5.20
N VAL A 18 10.42 -1.84 -5.54
CA VAL A 18 9.30 -2.34 -6.38
C VAL A 18 8.21 -3.02 -5.55
N ALA A 19 8.38 -3.12 -4.23
CA ALA A 19 7.46 -3.86 -3.38
C ALA A 19 6.08 -3.24 -3.36
N TRP A 20 6.01 -1.91 -3.20
CA TRP A 20 4.76 -1.16 -3.22
C TRP A 20 4.02 -1.32 -4.55
N GLN A 21 4.72 -1.20 -5.68
CA GLN A 21 4.10 -1.37 -7.00
C GLN A 21 3.50 -2.77 -7.17
N ARG A 22 4.20 -3.82 -6.72
CA ARG A 22 3.67 -5.20 -6.76
C ARG A 22 2.42 -5.38 -5.88
N VAL A 23 2.42 -4.76 -4.69
CA VAL A 23 1.26 -4.77 -3.79
C VAL A 23 0.07 -4.07 -4.44
N VAL A 24 0.28 -2.90 -5.04
CA VAL A 24 -0.74 -2.15 -5.77
C VAL A 24 -1.29 -2.96 -6.94
N MET A 25 -0.41 -3.53 -7.77
CA MET A 25 -0.83 -4.34 -8.93
C MET A 25 -1.68 -5.55 -8.53
N LYS A 26 -1.34 -6.22 -7.43
CA LYS A 26 -2.09 -7.40 -6.95
C LYS A 26 -3.46 -7.03 -6.37
N ASN A 27 -3.68 -5.76 -5.99
CA ASN A 27 -4.94 -5.27 -5.44
C ASN A 27 -5.58 -4.19 -6.32
N LEU A 28 -5.16 -4.08 -7.59
CA LEU A 28 -5.50 -2.93 -8.45
C LEU A 28 -7.00 -2.77 -8.63
N ASP A 29 -7.73 -3.86 -8.77
CA ASP A 29 -9.19 -3.81 -8.90
C ASP A 29 -9.86 -3.26 -7.65
N LEU A 30 -9.33 -3.55 -6.46
CA LEU A 30 -9.82 -3.00 -5.19
C LEU A 30 -9.50 -1.50 -5.07
N PHE A 31 -8.30 -1.07 -5.49
CA PHE A 31 -7.98 0.35 -5.54
C PHE A 31 -8.89 1.12 -6.51
N ARG A 32 -9.21 0.53 -7.67
CA ARG A 32 -10.11 1.11 -8.66
C ARG A 32 -11.53 1.29 -8.15
N THR A 33 -12.05 0.42 -7.28
CA THR A 33 -13.39 0.62 -6.68
C THR A 33 -13.45 1.88 -5.81
N LYS A 34 -12.30 2.37 -5.33
CA LYS A 34 -12.14 3.63 -4.58
C LYS A 34 -11.68 4.80 -5.46
N SER A 35 -11.78 4.66 -6.78
CA SER A 35 -11.32 5.68 -7.75
C SER A 35 -9.82 6.00 -7.64
N LEU A 36 -9.00 5.07 -7.14
CA LEU A 36 -7.55 5.20 -7.10
C LEU A 36 -6.93 4.45 -8.28
N GLY A 37 -6.31 5.20 -9.20
CA GLY A 37 -5.62 4.66 -10.36
C GLY A 37 -4.16 4.29 -10.07
N LEU A 38 -3.52 3.64 -11.04
CA LEU A 38 -2.08 3.34 -10.96
C LEU A 38 -1.23 4.59 -10.83
N ALA A 39 -1.57 5.66 -11.56
CA ALA A 39 -0.84 6.92 -11.52
C ALA A 39 -0.87 7.56 -10.11
N ASP A 40 -2.03 7.49 -9.45
CA ASP A 40 -2.20 8.01 -8.09
C ASP A 40 -1.39 7.22 -7.06
N LEU A 41 -1.18 5.92 -7.31
CA LEU A 41 -0.51 5.00 -6.39
C LEU A 41 0.98 4.86 -6.68
N GLU A 42 1.45 5.12 -7.89
CA GLU A 42 2.89 5.09 -8.20
C GLU A 42 3.65 6.17 -7.41
N THR A 43 3.05 7.36 -7.32
CA THR A 43 3.56 8.47 -6.52
C THR A 43 2.44 9.04 -5.63
N PRO A 44 2.10 8.36 -4.52
CA PRO A 44 0.99 8.77 -3.67
C PRO A 44 1.22 10.16 -3.08
N ALA A 45 0.24 11.05 -3.25
CA ALA A 45 0.22 12.29 -2.52
C ALA A 45 0.00 12.03 -1.01
N ASN A 46 0.50 12.92 -0.15
CA ASN A 46 0.26 12.88 1.30
C ASN A 46 -1.23 12.98 1.68
N THR A 47 -2.11 13.31 0.73
CA THR A 47 -3.56 13.40 0.93
C THR A 47 -4.28 12.08 0.68
N ILE A 48 -3.62 11.06 0.09
CA ILE A 48 -4.23 9.76 -0.20
C ILE A 48 -4.23 8.91 1.06
N ASN A 49 -5.40 8.80 1.67
CA ASN A 49 -5.65 7.93 2.82
C ASN A 49 -6.36 6.66 2.36
N LEU A 50 -5.80 5.51 2.74
CA LEU A 50 -6.41 4.21 2.49
C LEU A 50 -7.44 3.90 3.58
N GLU A 51 -8.63 3.51 3.14
CA GLU A 51 -9.66 2.94 3.98
C GLU A 51 -9.23 1.58 4.54
N ASN A 52 -9.87 1.14 5.62
CA ASN A 52 -9.47 -0.09 6.32
C ASN A 52 -9.46 -1.32 5.41
N GLU A 53 -10.42 -1.43 4.49
CA GLU A 53 -10.46 -2.53 3.52
C GLU A 53 -9.20 -2.60 2.64
N LEU A 54 -8.75 -1.45 2.13
CA LEU A 54 -7.51 -1.35 1.34
C LEU A 54 -6.28 -1.63 2.20
N VAL A 55 -6.25 -1.14 3.44
CA VAL A 55 -5.15 -1.38 4.38
C VAL A 55 -5.00 -2.87 4.68
N GLU A 56 -6.11 -3.57 4.93
CA GLU A 56 -6.08 -5.01 5.20
C GLU A 56 -5.65 -5.81 3.95
N ALA A 57 -6.10 -5.42 2.76
CA ALA A 57 -5.66 -6.03 1.51
C ALA A 57 -4.15 -5.84 1.27
N VAL A 58 -3.63 -4.64 1.55
CA VAL A 58 -2.20 -4.31 1.50
C VAL A 58 -1.41 -5.16 2.51
N LYS A 59 -1.82 -5.21 3.78
CA LYS A 59 -1.18 -6.03 4.82
C LYS A 59 -1.11 -7.50 4.42
N LYS A 60 -2.25 -8.06 4.00
CA LYS A 60 -2.33 -9.45 3.55
C LYS A 60 -1.39 -9.71 2.38
N THR A 61 -1.34 -8.80 1.43
CA THR A 61 -0.45 -8.95 0.26
C THR A 61 1.02 -8.88 0.63
N ILE A 62 1.40 -7.98 1.53
CA ILE A 62 2.78 -7.90 2.06
C ILE A 62 3.15 -9.19 2.78
N GLN A 63 2.25 -9.71 3.61
CA GLN A 63 2.44 -10.97 4.32
C GLN A 63 2.55 -12.15 3.36
N GLU A 64 1.72 -12.21 2.32
CA GLU A 64 1.75 -13.29 1.34
C GLU A 64 3.03 -13.31 0.50
N LEU A 65 3.40 -12.15 -0.05
CA LEU A 65 4.51 -11.99 -1.00
C LEU A 65 5.88 -11.97 -0.32
N TYR A 66 5.99 -11.30 0.83
CA TYR A 66 7.28 -11.02 1.47
C TYR A 66 7.43 -11.68 2.83
N LYS A 67 6.40 -12.35 3.34
CA LYS A 67 6.40 -12.96 4.70
C LYS A 67 6.73 -11.95 5.80
N MET A 68 6.36 -10.68 5.58
CA MET A 68 6.56 -9.57 6.50
C MET A 68 5.22 -9.01 6.98
N GLU A 69 5.26 -8.31 8.12
CA GLU A 69 4.10 -7.62 8.67
C GLU A 69 4.33 -6.10 8.59
N LEU A 70 3.31 -5.39 8.13
CA LEU A 70 3.34 -3.93 8.08
C LEU A 70 3.15 -3.39 9.52
N PRO A 71 4.14 -2.67 10.09
CA PRO A 71 4.05 -2.21 11.47
C PRO A 71 2.90 -1.22 11.66
N VAL A 72 2.22 -1.30 12.81
CA VAL A 72 1.10 -0.40 13.15
C VAL A 72 1.53 1.07 13.15
N ALA A 73 2.79 1.36 13.49
CA ALA A 73 3.36 2.71 13.47
C ALA A 73 3.35 3.36 12.08
N VAL A 74 3.35 2.57 10.99
CA VAL A 74 3.27 3.06 9.60
C VAL A 74 1.83 3.46 9.23
N LEU A 75 0.84 2.97 9.98
CA LEU A 75 -0.58 3.19 9.75
C LEU A 75 -1.14 4.36 10.56
N ALA A 76 -0.31 4.98 11.41
CA ALA A 76 -0.67 6.06 12.32
C ALA A 76 -0.63 7.43 11.62
#